data_AF-A0A376DE99-F1
#
_entry.id   AF-A0A376DE99-F1
#
_cell.length_a   1.000
_cell.length_b   1.000
_cell.length_c   1.000
_cell.angle_alpha   90.00
_cell.angle_beta   90.00
_cell.angle_gamma   90.00
#
_symmetry.space_group_name_H-M   'P 1'
#
loop_
_entity.id
_entity.type
_entity.pdbx_description
1 polymer ?
#
loop_
_entity_poly.entity_id
_entity_poly.type
_entity_poly.pdbx_seq_one_letter_code
_entity_poly.pdbx_strand_id
1 'polypeptide(L)' 'MDVCTDVCQQIAGGEKAIIGVMVESHLVEGNQSLESGEPLAYGKSITDACIGWDDTDALLRQLASAVKARRG' A
#
# COMPACT_ATOMS: atom_id res chain seq x y z
N MET A 1 1.36 -2.64 -8.43
CA MET A 1 2.13 -1.81 -7.46
C MET A 1 2.50 -0.44 -8.07
N ASP A 2 1.69 0.04 -9.01
CA ASP A 2 2.21 0.92 -10.07
C ASP A 2 2.25 2.38 -9.60
N VAL A 3 1.19 2.82 -8.90
CA VAL A 3 1.13 4.15 -8.28
C VAL A 3 2.24 4.35 -7.25
N CYS A 4 2.53 3.33 -6.42
CA CYS A 4 3.62 3.42 -5.45
C CYS A 4 4.97 3.58 -6.16
N THR A 5 5.20 2.84 -7.25
CA THR A 5 6.45 2.92 -8.01
C THR A 5 6.65 4.32 -8.59
N ASP A 6 5.62 4.89 -9.21
CA ASP A 6 5.66 6.25 -9.78
C ASP A 6 5.89 7.32 -8.70
N VAL A 7 5.12 7.27 -7.61
CA VAL A 7 5.27 8.22 -6.49
C VAL A 7 6.66 8.09 -5.84
N CYS A 8 7.19 6.88 -5.71
CA CYS A 8 8.57 6.67 -5.23
C CYS A 8 9.60 7.32 -6.16
N GLN A 9 9.41 7.27 -7.48
CA GLN A 9 10.31 7.94 -8.44
C GLN A 9 10.24 9.46 -8.28
N GLN A 10 9.05 10.04 -8.11
CA GLN A 10 8.89 11.49 -7.85
C GLN A 10 9.60 11.90 -6.55
N ILE A 11 9.37 11.16 -5.45
CA ILE A 11 10.01 11.41 -4.16
C ILE A 11 11.53 11.30 -4.29
N ALA A 12 12.05 10.19 -4.82
CA ALA A 12 13.49 9.98 -4.98
C ALA A 12 14.14 11.02 -5.91
N GLY A 13 13.39 11.51 -6.91
CA GLY A 13 13.80 12.56 -7.83
C GLY A 13 13.86 13.97 -7.24
N GLY A 14 13.51 14.15 -5.96
CA GLY A 14 13.64 15.43 -5.26
C GLY A 14 12.32 16.14 -4.95
N GLU A 15 11.17 15.56 -5.29
CA GLU A 15 9.87 16.20 -5.02
C GLU A 15 9.64 16.38 -3.51
N LYS A 16 9.47 17.63 -3.06
CA LYS A 16 9.31 17.99 -1.64
C LYS A 16 7.87 18.32 -1.26
N ALA A 17 7.00 18.60 -2.24
CA ALA A 17 5.58 18.87 -2.00
C ALA A 17 4.80 17.61 -1.56
N ILE A 18 5.30 16.41 -1.92
CA ILE A 18 4.73 15.14 -1.43
C ILE A 18 5.18 14.93 0.02
N ILE A 19 4.27 15.25 0.95
CA ILE A 19 4.47 15.14 2.40
C ILE A 19 3.93 13.84 3.00
N GLY A 20 3.08 13.12 2.28
CA GLY A 20 2.45 11.89 2.76
C GLY A 20 1.76 11.10 1.63
N VAL A 21 1.47 9.83 1.91
CA VAL A 21 0.73 8.92 1.03
C VAL A 21 -0.28 8.14 1.86
N MET A 22 -1.31 7.60 1.21
CA MET A 22 -2.33 6.75 1.82
C MET A 22 -2.42 5.44 1.04
N VAL A 23 -2.56 4.31 1.74
CA VAL A 23 -2.62 2.97 1.16
C VAL A 23 -3.66 2.14 1.91
N GLU A 24 -4.51 1.44 1.17
CA GLU A 24 -5.43 0.44 1.73
C GLU A 24 -4.75 -0.93 1.75
N SER A 25 -4.46 -1.41 2.96
CA SER A 25 -3.75 -2.67 3.20
C SER A 25 -4.44 -3.48 4.29
N HIS A 26 -4.34 -4.80 4.19
CA HIS A 26 -4.83 -5.73 5.21
C HIS A 26 -3.94 -6.97 5.24
N LEU A 27 -4.14 -7.84 6.24
CA LEU A 27 -3.38 -9.09 6.37
C LEU A 27 -3.48 -9.98 5.12
N VAL A 28 -4.69 -10.11 4.56
CA VAL A 28 -5.01 -10.86 3.35
C VAL A 28 -5.50 -9.89 2.28
N GLU A 29 -4.99 -10.06 1.06
CA GLU A 29 -5.33 -9.22 -0.10
C GLU A 29 -6.79 -9.35 -0.55
N GLY A 30 -7.24 -8.37 -1.33
CA GLY A 30 -8.58 -8.31 -1.90
C GLY A 30 -9.64 -7.91 -0.88
N ASN A 31 -10.88 -8.31 -1.14
CA ASN A 31 -12.02 -8.13 -0.24
C ASN A 31 -12.91 -9.39 -0.21
N GLN A 32 -13.96 -9.33 0.60
CA GLN A 32 -15.02 -10.33 0.73
C GLN A 32 -16.36 -9.66 1.00
N SER A 33 -17.47 -10.29 0.63
CA SER A 33 -18.80 -9.72 0.81
C SER A 33 -19.46 -10.22 2.10
N LEU A 34 -20.02 -9.29 2.89
CA LEU A 34 -20.87 -9.60 4.05
C LEU A 34 -22.18 -10.29 3.65
N GLU A 35 -22.68 -10.05 2.45
CA GLU A 35 -23.97 -10.57 1.96
C GLU A 35 -23.86 -11.98 1.37
N SER A 36 -22.63 -12.52 1.26
CA SER A 36 -22.38 -13.84 0.65
C SER A 36 -22.96 -15.00 1.46
N GLY A 37 -23.16 -14.83 2.77
CA GLY A 37 -23.55 -15.91 3.69
C GLY A 37 -22.41 -16.89 4.01
N GLU A 38 -21.24 -16.72 3.39
CA GLU A 38 -20.05 -17.54 3.65
C GLU A 38 -19.34 -17.09 4.95
N PRO A 39 -18.67 -18.02 5.67
CA PRO A 39 -17.82 -17.64 6.79
C PRO A 39 -16.72 -16.66 6.37
N LEU A 40 -16.60 -15.54 7.10
CA LEU A 40 -15.62 -14.52 6.78
C LEU A 40 -14.20 -15.03 7.02
N ALA A 41 -13.33 -14.81 6.02
CA ALA A 41 -11.90 -15.00 6.16
C ALA A 41 -11.33 -13.93 7.10
N TYR A 42 -10.62 -14.37 8.14
CA TYR A 42 -9.94 -13.46 9.05
C TYR A 42 -8.90 -12.62 8.29
N GLY A 43 -8.86 -11.33 8.59
CA GLY A 43 -7.83 -10.46 8.03
C GLY A 43 -8.04 -10.06 6.57
N LYS A 44 -9.25 -10.21 6.01
CA LYS A 44 -9.59 -9.76 4.65
C LYS A 44 -10.68 -8.69 4.69
N SER A 45 -10.50 -7.60 3.95
CA SER A 45 -11.42 -6.45 3.93
C SER A 45 -12.85 -6.86 3.55
N ILE A 46 -13.86 -6.24 4.16
CA ILE A 46 -15.28 -6.40 3.80
C ILE A 46 -15.83 -5.24 2.96
N THR A 47 -14.98 -4.25 2.65
CA THR A 47 -15.32 -3.06 1.86
C THR A 47 -14.47 -3.05 0.60
N ASP A 48 -13.59 -2.07 0.43
CA ASP A 48 -12.69 -1.95 -0.70
C ASP A 48 -11.56 -2.97 -0.62
N ALA A 49 -11.06 -3.38 -1.79
CA ALA A 49 -9.99 -4.37 -1.90
C ALA A 49 -8.65 -3.78 -1.45
N CYS A 50 -7.97 -4.48 -0.53
CA CYS A 50 -6.67 -4.07 -0.01
C CYS A 50 -5.53 -4.89 -0.63
N ILE A 51 -4.31 -4.34 -0.60
CA ILE A 51 -3.11 -5.17 -0.79
C ILE A 51 -2.88 -6.06 0.44
N GLY A 52 -2.20 -7.20 0.24
CA GLY A 52 -1.82 -8.11 1.31
C GLY A 52 -0.61 -7.63 2.12
N TRP A 53 -0.27 -8.39 3.16
CA TRP A 53 0.82 -8.02 4.07
C TRP A 53 2.20 -8.01 3.40
N ASP A 54 2.49 -8.98 2.53
CA ASP A 54 3.79 -9.07 1.85
C ASP A 54 4.02 -7.86 0.92
N ASP A 55 2.99 -7.46 0.18
CA ASP A 55 3.02 -6.25 -0.64
C ASP A 55 3.12 -4.98 0.22
N THR A 56 2.50 -4.98 1.41
CA THR A 56 2.59 -3.86 2.37
C THR A 56 4.01 -3.68 2.89
N ASP A 57 4.69 -4.75 3.31
CA ASP A 57 6.09 -4.69 3.75
C ASP A 57 7.00 -4.19 2.61
N ALA A 58 6.82 -4.74 1.40
CA ALA A 58 7.57 -4.32 0.22
C ALA A 58 7.34 -2.83 -0.13
N LEU A 59 6.08 -2.37 -0.13
CA LEU A 59 5.69 -1.00 -0.41
C LEU A 59 6.30 -0.03 0.62
N LEU A 60 6.21 -0.34 1.92
CA LEU A 60 6.75 0.52 2.97
C LEU A 60 8.27 0.64 2.88
N ARG A 61 8.97 -0.45 2.54
CA ARG A 61 10.43 -0.44 2.29
C ARG A 61 10.81 0.38 1.05
N GLN A 62 10.01 0.32 -0.01
CA GLN A 62 10.23 1.14 -1.21
C GLN A 62 10.07 2.63 -0.90
N LEU A 63 8.98 3.03 -0.22
CA LEU A 63 8.77 4.42 0.21
C LEU A 63 9.90 4.92 1.12
N ALA A 64 10.32 4.09 2.09
CA ALA A 64 11.43 4.43 2.98
C ALA A 64 12.74 4.64 2.19
N SER A 65 12.99 3.82 1.17
CA SER A 65 14.18 3.94 0.30
C SER A 65 14.12 5.20 -0.56
N ALA A 66 12.95 5.53 -1.13
CA ALA A 66 12.75 6.75 -1.90
C ALA A 66 12.94 8.02 -1.04
N VAL A 67 12.41 8.03 0.18
CA VAL A 67 12.61 9.14 1.13
C VAL A 67 14.09 9.31 1.50
N LYS A 68 14.84 8.21 1.69
CA LYS A 68 16.30 8.26 1.92
C LYS A 68 17.03 8.83 0.71
N ALA A 69 16.72 8.34 -0.50
CA ALA A 69 17.32 8.85 -1.73
C ALA A 69 17.10 10.35 -1.92
N ARG A 70 15.89 10.86 -1.61
CA ARG A 70 15.57 12.30 -1.64
C ARG A 70 16.44 13.13 -0.69
N ARG A 71 16.85 12.56 0.44
CA ARG A 71 17.58 13.30 1.49
C ARG A 71 19.04 13.56 1.08
N GLY A 72 19.65 12.63 0.35
CA GLY A 72 21.10 12.65 0.09
C GLY A 72 21.89 12.30 1.35
#